data_AF-A0A0F9KGZ8-F1
#
_entry.id   AF-A0A0F9KGZ8-F1
#
_cell.length_a   1.000
_cell.length_b   1.000
_cell.length_c   1.000
_cell.angle_alpha   90.00
_cell.angle_beta   90.00
_cell.angle_gamma   90.00
#
_symmetry.space_group_name_H-M   'P 1'
#
loop_
_entity.id
_entity.type
_entity.pdbx_description
1 polymer ?
#
loop_
_entity_poly.entity_id
_entity_poly.type
_entity_poly.pdbx_seq_one_letter_code
_entity_poly.pdbx_strand_id
1 'polypeptide(L)'
;MVSRLKIGEGGCRHETWNTLIALIDDIAERFGGLIYDYRAEKSWDPGQAVCAELYGPDWSNAPGFLRASHIADSEPVPDGTIAAAQRLVAGQCKWTEDEPDGE
;
A
#
# COMPACT_ATOMS: atom_id res chain seq x y z
N MET A 1 2.09 29.75 29.82
CA MET A 1 3.03 29.26 28.79
C MET A 1 2.24 28.44 27.80
N VAL A 2 1.91 29.03 26.64
CA VAL A 2 1.21 28.32 25.56
C VAL A 2 2.27 27.82 24.60
N SER A 3 2.60 26.54 24.69
CA SER A 3 3.46 25.87 23.70
C SER A 3 2.68 25.80 22.40
N ARG A 4 2.93 26.78 21.52
CA ARG A 4 2.56 26.69 20.11
C ARG A 4 3.29 25.48 19.54
N LEU A 5 2.56 24.39 19.32
CA LEU A 5 2.97 23.39 18.34
C LEU A 5 3.25 24.15 17.04
N LYS A 6 4.53 24.21 16.67
CA LYS A 6 4.93 24.59 15.33
C LYS A 6 4.31 23.53 14.42
N ILE A 7 3.26 23.93 13.71
CA ILE A 7 2.88 23.29 12.45
C ILE A 7 4.14 23.44 11.60
N GLY A 8 4.94 22.38 11.56
CA GLY A 8 6.11 22.30 10.70
C GLY A 8 5.64 22.56 9.28
N GLU A 9 6.32 23.50 8.63
CA GLU A 9 6.20 23.79 7.23
C GLU A 9 6.07 22.51 6.41
N GLY A 10 5.17 22.54 5.42
CA GLY A 10 4.88 21.40 4.55
C GLY A 10 6.16 20.83 3.96
N GLY A 11 6.55 19.65 4.45
CA GLY A 11 7.52 18.82 3.75
C GLY A 11 6.95 18.56 2.37
N CYS A 12 7.64 19.03 1.33
CA CYS A 12 7.26 18.76 -0.04
C CYS A 12 7.29 17.24 -0.23
N ARG A 13 6.11 16.62 -0.30
CA ARG A 13 5.97 15.19 -0.53
C ARG A 13 6.56 14.87 -1.90
N HIS A 14 7.44 13.87 -1.96
CA HIS A 14 8.07 13.45 -3.20
C HIS A 14 7.00 13.05 -4.24
N GLU A 15 7.23 13.36 -5.50
CA GLU A 15 6.22 13.23 -6.57
C GLU A 15 5.66 11.79 -6.70
N THR A 16 6.49 10.79 -6.44
CA THR A 16 6.11 9.38 -6.50
C THR A 16 5.03 9.01 -5.49
N TRP A 17 4.91 9.73 -4.37
CA TRP A 17 3.80 9.51 -3.45
C TRP A 17 2.48 10.00 -4.03
N ASN A 18 2.47 11.05 -4.85
CA ASN A 18 1.26 11.50 -5.54
C ASN A 18 0.84 10.45 -6.58
N THR A 19 1.81 9.86 -7.28
CA THR A 19 1.55 8.71 -8.17
C THR A 19 0.95 7.54 -7.41
N LEU A 20 1.51 7.20 -6.23
CA LEU A 20 0.99 6.11 -5.40
C LEU A 20 -0.45 6.39 -4.94
N ILE A 21 -0.76 7.62 -4.53
CA ILE A 21 -2.12 8.00 -4.09
C ILE A 21 -3.13 7.84 -5.23
N ALA A 22 -2.80 8.32 -6.44
CA ALA A 22 -3.67 8.13 -7.60
C ALA A 22 -3.93 6.65 -7.90
N LEU A 23 -2.89 5.80 -7.81
CA LEU A 23 -3.05 4.36 -7.98
C LEU A 23 -3.89 3.71 -6.87
N ILE A 24 -3.78 4.18 -5.63
CA ILE A 24 -4.62 3.73 -4.50
C ILE A 24 -6.09 4.04 -4.77
N ASP A 25 -6.40 5.21 -5.31
CA ASP A 25 -7.77 5.58 -5.71
C ASP A 25 -8.27 4.68 -6.85
N ASP A 26 -7.44 4.39 -7.85
CA ASP A 26 -7.78 3.47 -8.95
C ASP A 26 -8.03 2.03 -8.44
N ILE A 27 -7.24 1.57 -7.46
CA ILE A 27 -7.47 0.27 -6.79
C ILE A 27 -8.81 0.30 -6.05
N ALA A 28 -9.11 1.38 -5.33
CA ALA A 28 -10.36 1.53 -4.61
C ALA A 28 -11.57 1.50 -5.58
N GLU A 29 -11.48 2.17 -6.73
CA GLU A 29 -12.51 2.14 -7.78
C GLU A 29 -12.73 0.73 -8.32
N ARG A 30 -11.65 -0.01 -8.56
CA ARG A 30 -11.71 -1.39 -9.09
C ARG A 30 -12.35 -2.37 -8.11
N PHE A 31 -11.92 -2.35 -6.85
CA PHE A 31 -12.28 -3.38 -5.87
C PHE A 31 -13.40 -2.94 -4.89
N GLY A 32 -13.89 -1.71 -4.99
CA GLY A 32 -14.90 -1.18 -4.05
C GLY A 32 -14.34 -0.84 -2.66
N GLY A 33 -13.03 -0.60 -2.56
CA GLY A 33 -12.36 -0.11 -1.34
C GLY A 33 -11.89 -1.18 -0.34
N LEU A 34 -12.23 -2.46 -0.52
CA LEU A 34 -11.70 -3.57 0.28
C LEU A 34 -11.33 -4.74 -0.62
N ILE A 35 -10.11 -5.26 -0.46
CA ILE A 35 -9.55 -6.33 -1.28
C ILE A 35 -9.35 -7.56 -0.39
N TYR A 36 -9.98 -8.68 -0.73
CA TYR A 36 -9.79 -9.93 0.00
C TYR A 36 -8.49 -10.62 -0.44
N ASP A 37 -7.68 -11.06 0.53
CA ASP A 37 -6.46 -11.84 0.31
C ASP A 37 -6.65 -13.27 0.83
N TYR A 38 -6.81 -14.20 -0.09
CA TYR A 38 -7.06 -15.60 0.21
C TYR A 38 -5.87 -16.30 0.89
N ARG A 39 -4.64 -15.80 0.70
CA ARG A 39 -3.45 -16.39 1.33
C ARG A 39 -3.46 -16.22 2.84
N ALA A 40 -4.20 -15.23 3.33
CA ALA A 40 -4.16 -14.78 4.71
C ALA A 40 -5.55 -14.65 5.32
N GLU A 41 -6.57 -15.06 4.58
CA GLU A 41 -7.99 -15.07 4.96
C GLU A 41 -8.46 -13.77 5.60
N LYS A 42 -8.06 -12.64 4.99
CA LYS A 42 -8.37 -11.29 5.50
C LYS A 42 -8.54 -10.28 4.37
N SER A 43 -9.26 -9.20 4.67
CA SER A 43 -9.40 -8.06 3.76
C SER A 43 -8.39 -6.97 4.08
N TRP A 44 -7.96 -6.30 3.02
CA TRP A 44 -7.03 -5.18 3.03
C TRP A 44 -7.70 -3.92 2.47
N ASP A 45 -7.39 -2.76 3.05
CA ASP A 45 -7.61 -1.50 2.31
C ASP A 45 -6.63 -1.40 1.12
N PRO A 46 -6.86 -0.51 0.14
CA PRO A 46 -6.02 -0.41 -1.04
C PRO A 46 -4.52 -0.15 -0.75
N GLY A 47 -4.19 0.62 0.30
CA GLY A 47 -2.81 0.83 0.71
C GLY A 47 -2.19 -0.41 1.35
N GLN A 48 -2.94 -1.11 2.18
CA GLN A 48 -2.54 -2.40 2.76
C GLN A 48 -2.37 -3.49 1.69
N ALA A 49 -3.23 -3.50 0.67
CA ALA A 49 -3.15 -4.43 -0.45
C ALA A 49 -1.84 -4.25 -1.23
N VAL A 50 -1.39 -3.01 -1.45
CA VAL A 50 -0.07 -2.73 -2.05
C VAL A 50 1.05 -3.29 -1.18
N CYS A 51 0.93 -3.18 0.14
CA CYS A 51 1.90 -3.79 1.06
C CYS A 51 1.88 -5.32 1.01
N ALA A 52 0.68 -5.93 0.95
CA ALA A 52 0.50 -7.37 0.86
C ALA A 52 0.99 -7.96 -0.47
N GLU A 53 0.89 -7.19 -1.55
CA GLU A 53 1.48 -7.52 -2.85
C GLU A 53 3.00 -7.44 -2.82
N LEU A 54 3.56 -6.37 -2.23
CA LEU A 54 5.00 -6.12 -2.25
C LEU A 54 5.79 -7.00 -1.27
N TYR A 55 5.26 -7.20 -0.06
CA TYR A 55 5.97 -7.86 1.03
C TYR A 55 5.35 -9.20 1.44
N GLY A 56 4.22 -9.58 0.86
CA GLY A 56 3.50 -10.82 1.17
C GLY A 56 2.40 -10.66 2.24
N PRO A 57 1.68 -11.75 2.56
CA PRO A 57 0.50 -11.73 3.42
C PRO A 57 0.75 -11.25 4.86
N ASP A 58 1.98 -11.39 5.36
CA ASP A 58 2.43 -10.91 6.67
C ASP A 58 3.32 -9.66 6.57
N TRP A 59 3.00 -8.79 5.61
CA TRP A 59 3.76 -7.56 5.32
C TRP A 59 4.05 -6.71 6.56
N SER A 60 3.15 -6.66 7.54
CA SER A 60 3.33 -5.85 8.75
C SER A 60 4.53 -6.29 9.61
N ASN A 61 4.95 -7.55 9.49
CA ASN A 61 6.13 -8.10 10.16
C ASN A 61 7.32 -8.27 9.21
N ALA A 62 7.17 -7.94 7.91
CA ALA A 62 8.21 -8.12 6.93
C ALA A 62 9.37 -7.14 7.19
N PRO A 63 10.64 -7.60 7.24
CA PRO A 63 11.79 -6.72 7.45
C PRO A 63 11.92 -5.61 6.40
N GLY A 64 11.44 -5.84 5.17
CA GLY A 64 11.38 -4.83 4.12
C GLY A 64 10.40 -3.70 4.46
N PHE A 65 9.19 -4.05 4.90
CA PHE A 65 8.18 -3.09 5.31
C PHE A 65 8.62 -2.28 6.53
N LEU A 66 9.18 -2.94 7.56
CA LEU A 66 9.67 -2.25 8.75
C LEU A 66 10.75 -1.21 8.43
N ARG A 67 11.58 -1.44 7.41
CA ARG A 67 12.53 -0.43 6.92
C ARG A 67 11.82 0.68 6.14
N ALA A 68 10.90 0.31 5.26
CA ALA A 68 10.15 1.23 4.43
C ALA A 68 9.25 2.19 5.23
N SER A 69 8.68 1.74 6.36
CA SER A 69 7.78 2.53 7.20
C SER A 69 8.46 3.72 7.91
N HIS A 70 9.79 3.79 7.85
CA HIS A 70 10.58 4.90 8.40
C HIS A 70 11.02 5.92 7.34
N ILE A 71 10.68 5.70 6.07
CA ILE A 71 10.99 6.63 4.98
C ILE A 71 10.10 7.88 5.12
N ALA A 72 10.72 9.06 5.04
CA ALA A 72 9.99 10.31 5.10
C ALA A 72 9.22 10.56 3.81
N ASP A 73 8.07 11.23 3.88
CA ASP A 73 7.27 11.63 2.70
C ASP A 73 8.07 12.48 1.68
N SER A 74 9.17 13.13 2.10
CA SER A 74 10.05 13.91 1.21
C SER A 74 10.99 13.06 0.35
N GLU A 75 11.15 11.78 0.68
CA GLU A 75 11.92 10.79 -0.08
C GLU A 75 10.98 10.03 -1.03
N PRO A 76 11.49 9.40 -2.10
CA PRO A 76 10.66 8.56 -2.97
C PRO A 76 10.00 7.41 -2.20
N VAL A 77 8.88 6.92 -2.74
CA VAL A 77 8.25 5.70 -2.23
C VAL A 77 9.22 4.52 -2.34
N PRO A 78 9.11 3.51 -1.47
CA PRO A 78 9.98 2.34 -1.53
C PRO A 78 9.99 1.68 -2.91
N ASP A 79 11.15 1.13 -3.28
CA ASP A 79 11.32 0.43 -4.55
C ASP A 79 10.28 -0.69 -4.71
N GLY A 80 9.67 -0.75 -5.89
CA GLY A 80 8.64 -1.73 -6.21
C GLY A 80 7.22 -1.37 -5.71
N THR A 81 7.04 -0.36 -4.87
CA THR A 81 5.71 0.06 -4.39
C THR A 81 4.79 0.49 -5.54
N ILE A 82 5.27 1.31 -6.48
CA ILE A 82 4.48 1.71 -7.66
C ILE A 82 4.16 0.50 -8.55
N ALA A 83 5.13 -0.39 -8.76
CA ALA A 83 4.90 -1.58 -9.58
C ALA A 83 3.87 -2.53 -8.95
N ALA A 84 3.88 -2.68 -7.62
CA ALA A 84 2.87 -3.45 -6.88
C ALA A 84 1.47 -2.83 -7.04
N ALA A 85 1.35 -1.51 -6.87
CA ALA A 85 0.09 -0.81 -7.07
C ALA A 85 -0.43 -0.92 -8.51
N GLN A 86 0.44 -0.81 -9.51
CA GLN A 86 0.09 -1.00 -10.92
C GLN A 86 -0.44 -2.42 -11.21
N ARG A 87 0.15 -3.46 -10.59
CA ARG A 87 -0.36 -4.84 -10.74
C ARG A 87 -1.75 -5.00 -10.14
N LEU A 88 -2.04 -4.36 -9.01
CA LEU A 88 -3.38 -4.35 -8.41
C LEU A 88 -4.40 -3.63 -9.31
N VAL A 89 -4.07 -2.44 -9.82
CA VAL A 89 -4.93 -1.71 -10.78
C VAL A 89 -5.24 -2.56 -12.02
N ALA A 90 -4.21 -3.25 -12.54
CA ALA A 90 -4.35 -4.13 -13.69
C ALA A 90 -5.07 -5.46 -13.38
N GLY A 91 -5.39 -5.75 -12.12
CA GLY A 91 -5.96 -7.03 -11.70
C GLY A 91 -5.03 -8.21 -11.96
N GLN A 92 -3.72 -8.01 -11.87
CA GLN A 92 -2.70 -9.03 -12.12
C GLN A 92 -2.26 -9.78 -10.85
N CYS A 93 -2.87 -9.46 -9.72
CA CYS A 93 -2.56 -10.04 -8.41
C CYS A 93 -3.43 -11.27 -8.16
N LYS A 94 -2.91 -12.46 -8.47
CA LYS A 94 -3.66 -13.73 -8.35
C LYS A 94 -4.27 -14.00 -6.97
N TRP A 95 -3.65 -13.50 -5.91
CA TRP A 95 -4.13 -13.69 -4.54
C TRP A 95 -5.45 -12.98 -4.23
N THR A 96 -5.96 -12.12 -5.13
CA THR A 96 -7.29 -11.50 -5.02
C THR A 96 -8.40 -12.33 -5.65
N GLU A 97 -8.06 -13.42 -6.35
CA GLU A 97 -9.01 -14.20 -7.18
C GLU A 97 -9.13 -15.68 -6.75
N ASP A 98 -8.16 -16.21 -6.02
CA ASP A 98 -8.06 -17.66 -5.73
C ASP A 98 -8.84 -18.04 -4.45
N GLU A 99 -10.14 -18.35 -4.56
CA GLU A 99 -10.75 -19.21 -3.53
C GLU A 99 -9.95 -20.53 -3.51
N PRO A 100 -9.45 -21.02 -2.36
CA PRO A 100 -8.85 -22.34 -2.33
C PRO A 100 -9.93 -23.30 -2.82
N ASP A 101 -9.68 -23.99 -3.94
CA ASP A 101 -10.55 -25.04 -4.46
C ASP A 101 -11.00 -25.90 -3.27
N GLY A 102 -12.28 -25.78 -2.94
CA GLY A 102 -12.90 -26.50 -1.83
C GLY A 102 -12.90 -27.98 -2.16
N GLU A 103 -11.85 -28.68 -1.75
CA GLU A 103 -11.75 -30.14 -1.76
C GLU A 103 -12.37 -30.76 -0.50
#